data_AF-A0A6B1FEC3-F1
#
_entry.id   AF-A0A6B1FEC3-F1
#
_cell.length_a   1.000
_cell.length_b   1.000
_cell.length_c   1.000
_cell.angle_alpha   90.00
_cell.angle_beta   90.00
_cell.angle_gamma   90.00
#
_symmetry.space_group_name_H-M   'P 1'
#
loop_
_entity.id
_entity.type
_entity.pdbx_description
1 polymer ?
#
loop_
_entity_poly.entity_id
_entity_poly.type
_entity_poly.pdbx_seq_one_letter_code
_entity_poly.pdbx_strand_id
1 'polypeptide(L)'
;MLPRRVLVPAMLLVALAGCGGDGETPVTPDARLPDLAVDSLTVSRLDPTDSEPVTISFRIRNVGAATTEPTVFIVAIDGTAPGTHRTNPLAAGGVVRMSITMPPLAAGTRRIEVIIDPDDRIEERDEQNNQAGVTLSVAGQLSLGQPVTFSSATTDEVILFRVDIDEDAQAALNVELSGGSGDADLFVHFGERPPHHYDYECLSGNAASDELCQMVPVRAGTYHVAVHAFTPFGPSTLTVTVGGKPVETFDIEVVFLDHGTPSQDDIIREAARRWESVIARGAVDIDLVGSASRPANECFPGQPAVNEKIDDLRVWVVIDSIDGVGGGVARAGPCITRVSLFPASDSIFQETILGDIRLDEADVGRMEGNGTLLPVVMHEMAHVLGFGTRVWERRGLLRSPSLPANVGADTHFAGRLATAAFDAAGGTSYEGG
;
A
#
# COMPACT_ATOMS: atom_id res chain seq x y z
N MET A 1 -20.87 37.29 1.81
CA MET A 1 -21.87 36.26 1.45
C MET A 1 -21.32 34.92 1.93
N LEU A 2 -21.92 34.39 3.00
CA LEU A 2 -21.66 33.10 3.64
C LEU A 2 -23.01 32.68 4.25
N PRO A 3 -23.52 31.47 3.99
CA PRO A 3 -24.84 31.10 4.49
C PRO A 3 -24.78 30.64 5.96
N ARG A 4 -25.84 31.04 6.67
CA ARG A 4 -26.10 30.86 8.09
C ARG A 4 -26.23 29.37 8.49
N ARG A 5 -25.49 28.96 9.52
CA ARG A 5 -25.90 27.90 10.44
C ARG A 5 -26.83 28.52 11.49
N VAL A 6 -28.03 27.97 11.66
CA VAL A 6 -28.90 28.29 12.79
C VAL A 6 -29.16 27.00 13.56
N LEU A 7 -28.56 26.93 14.75
CA LEU A 7 -28.96 26.06 15.84
C LEU A 7 -30.38 26.45 16.30
N VAL A 8 -31.26 25.47 16.47
CA VAL A 8 -32.52 25.63 17.21
C VAL A 8 -32.31 25.08 18.63
N PRO A 9 -32.66 25.83 19.70
CA PRO A 9 -32.45 25.39 21.07
C PRO A 9 -33.66 24.62 21.63
N ALA A 10 -33.38 23.79 22.63
CA ALA A 10 -34.34 23.05 23.45
C ALA A 10 -34.62 23.77 24.80
N MET A 11 -35.80 23.46 25.38
CA MET A 11 -36.34 23.79 26.73
C MET A 11 -36.78 25.25 26.98
N LEU A 12 -37.87 25.58 27.70
CA LEU A 12 -38.51 24.94 28.85
C LEU A 12 -39.97 25.44 29.05
N LEU A 13 -40.82 24.51 29.50
CA LEU A 13 -42.13 24.59 30.18
C LEU A 13 -42.65 25.95 30.74
N VAL A 14 -43.91 26.29 30.42
CA VAL A 14 -44.87 26.91 31.34
C VAL A 14 -46.28 26.37 31.05
N ALA A 15 -46.92 25.80 32.08
CA ALA A 15 -48.32 25.41 32.09
C ALA A 15 -49.21 26.58 32.53
N LEU A 16 -50.36 26.76 31.88
CA LEU A 16 -51.56 27.39 32.46
C LEU A 16 -52.81 26.91 31.71
N ALA A 17 -53.77 26.44 32.49
CA ALA A 17 -55.01 25.81 32.09
C ALA A 17 -56.05 26.80 31.49
N GLY A 18 -56.85 26.31 30.55
CA GLY A 18 -58.07 26.98 30.08
C GLY A 18 -58.93 26.00 29.26
N CYS A 19 -60.13 25.71 29.78
CA CYS A 19 -61.13 24.80 29.23
C CYS A 19 -61.54 25.09 27.77
N GLY A 20 -61.83 24.02 27.03
CA GLY A 20 -62.57 24.06 25.77
C GLY A 20 -62.44 22.73 25.04
N GLY A 21 -63.36 21.80 25.31
CA GLY A 21 -63.38 20.51 24.65
C GLY A 21 -63.81 20.63 23.20
N ASP A 22 -63.06 19.95 22.33
CA ASP A 22 -63.60 19.14 21.25
C ASP A 22 -62.74 17.87 21.23
N GLY A 23 -63.39 16.73 21.39
CA GLY A 23 -62.74 15.45 21.62
C GLY A 23 -62.07 14.91 20.37
N GLU A 24 -60.78 15.17 20.22
CA GLU A 24 -59.90 14.20 19.56
C GLU A 24 -59.52 13.15 20.60
N THR A 25 -60.06 11.95 20.41
CA THR A 25 -59.57 10.75 21.09
C THR A 25 -58.05 10.68 20.93
N PRO A 26 -57.27 10.48 22.01
CA PRO A 26 -55.89 10.08 21.86
C PRO A 26 -55.91 8.77 21.08
N VAL A 27 -55.28 8.74 19.90
CA VAL A 27 -54.99 7.49 19.21
C VAL A 27 -54.11 6.69 20.17
N THR A 28 -54.73 5.72 20.84
CA THR A 28 -53.98 4.68 21.53
C THR A 28 -53.24 3.94 20.42
N PRO A 29 -51.92 3.69 20.53
CA PRO A 29 -51.24 2.81 19.56
C PRO A 29 -52.03 1.50 19.57
N ASP A 30 -52.57 1.08 18.43
CA ASP A 30 -53.40 -0.11 18.36
C ASP A 30 -52.52 -1.31 18.76
N ALA A 31 -52.71 -1.80 19.97
CA ALA A 31 -51.89 -2.83 20.61
C ALA A 31 -52.10 -4.23 19.98
N ARG A 32 -52.68 -4.29 18.78
CA ARG A 32 -52.99 -5.52 18.05
C ARG A 32 -52.51 -5.51 16.60
N LEU A 33 -51.64 -4.61 16.17
CA LEU A 33 -51.03 -4.71 14.84
C LEU A 33 -49.87 -5.72 14.82
N PRO A 34 -49.63 -6.39 13.67
CA PRO A 34 -48.36 -7.05 13.41
C PRO A 34 -47.21 -6.04 13.30
N ASP A 35 -45.98 -6.53 13.40
CA ASP A 35 -44.76 -5.71 13.26
C ASP A 35 -43.63 -6.65 12.82
N LEU A 36 -43.42 -6.75 11.52
CA LEU A 36 -42.45 -7.60 10.86
C LEU A 36 -41.13 -6.88 10.79
N ALA A 37 -40.07 -7.52 11.26
CA ALA A 37 -38.74 -6.95 11.25
C ALA A 37 -37.73 -7.92 10.66
N VAL A 38 -36.75 -7.39 9.93
CA VAL A 38 -35.55 -8.14 9.59
C VAL A 38 -34.61 -8.17 10.80
N ASP A 39 -34.72 -9.23 11.61
CA ASP A 39 -34.05 -9.40 12.91
C ASP A 39 -32.53 -9.68 12.78
N SER A 40 -32.08 -10.17 11.61
CA SER A 40 -30.64 -10.31 11.31
C SER A 40 -30.44 -10.58 9.83
N LEU A 41 -29.33 -10.09 9.27
CA LEU A 41 -28.85 -10.40 7.92
C LEU A 41 -27.34 -10.69 7.97
N THR A 42 -26.93 -11.84 7.43
CA THR A 42 -25.53 -12.25 7.31
C THR A 42 -25.25 -12.78 5.91
N VAL A 43 -23.98 -12.73 5.49
CA VAL A 43 -23.53 -13.25 4.20
C VAL A 43 -22.46 -14.32 4.40
N SER A 44 -22.30 -15.21 3.42
CA SER A 44 -21.27 -16.25 3.45
C SER A 44 -19.84 -15.69 3.43
N ARG A 45 -19.63 -14.54 2.76
CA ARG A 45 -18.35 -13.85 2.65
C ARG A 45 -18.58 -12.36 2.32
N LEU A 46 -17.76 -11.46 2.88
CA LEU A 46 -17.84 -10.01 2.63
C LEU A 46 -17.02 -9.56 1.41
N ASP A 47 -16.08 -10.39 0.98
CA ASP A 47 -15.15 -10.20 -0.14
C ASP A 47 -15.22 -11.32 -1.20
N PRO A 48 -16.41 -11.65 -1.73
CA PRO A 48 -16.53 -12.65 -2.79
C PRO A 48 -15.87 -12.18 -4.09
N THR A 49 -15.53 -13.12 -4.96
CA THR A 49 -15.17 -12.79 -6.34
C THR A 49 -16.36 -12.85 -7.28
N ASP A 50 -16.19 -12.28 -8.48
CA ASP A 50 -17.17 -12.33 -9.56
C ASP A 50 -17.38 -13.73 -10.19
N SER A 51 -16.67 -14.74 -9.68
CA SER A 51 -16.84 -16.16 -10.01
C SER A 51 -17.47 -16.97 -8.87
N GLU A 52 -17.65 -16.38 -7.69
CA GLU A 52 -18.15 -17.07 -6.49
C GLU A 52 -19.62 -16.77 -6.21
N PRO A 53 -20.46 -17.79 -5.94
CA PRO A 53 -21.82 -17.56 -5.48
C PRO A 53 -21.83 -17.01 -4.04
N VAL A 54 -22.80 -16.16 -3.74
CA VAL A 54 -22.95 -15.55 -2.41
C VAL A 54 -24.24 -16.04 -1.77
N THR A 55 -24.17 -16.55 -0.55
CA THR A 55 -25.36 -16.94 0.21
C THR A 55 -25.67 -15.91 1.27
N ILE A 56 -26.90 -15.38 1.26
CA ILE A 56 -27.42 -14.56 2.36
C ILE A 56 -28.26 -15.42 3.29
N SER A 57 -28.15 -15.17 4.59
CA SER A 57 -28.96 -15.78 5.63
C SER A 57 -29.59 -14.69 6.47
N PHE A 58 -30.90 -14.76 6.66
CA PHE A 58 -31.62 -13.73 7.42
C PHE A 58 -32.80 -14.29 8.21
N ARG A 59 -33.27 -13.48 9.15
CA ARG A 59 -34.42 -13.80 10.01
C ARG A 59 -35.50 -12.74 9.84
N ILE A 60 -36.70 -13.21 9.56
CA ILE A 60 -37.92 -12.40 9.61
C ILE A 60 -38.60 -12.73 10.94
N ARG A 61 -38.91 -11.72 11.74
CA ARG A 61 -39.60 -11.87 13.01
C ARG A 61 -40.83 -10.98 13.04
N ASN A 62 -41.96 -11.50 13.52
CA ASN A 62 -43.08 -10.67 13.93
C ASN A 62 -42.90 -10.26 15.40
N VAL A 63 -42.48 -9.03 15.67
CA VAL A 63 -42.37 -8.45 17.02
C VAL A 63 -43.68 -7.82 17.52
N GLY A 64 -44.71 -7.82 16.66
CA GLY A 64 -46.04 -7.30 16.92
C GLY A 64 -46.93 -8.26 17.70
N ALA A 65 -48.16 -7.83 17.95
CA ALA A 65 -49.10 -8.54 18.80
C ALA A 65 -50.15 -9.35 18.03
N ALA A 66 -50.30 -9.14 16.72
CA ALA A 66 -51.18 -9.94 15.85
C ALA A 66 -50.43 -10.84 14.90
N THR A 67 -51.11 -11.90 14.45
CA THR A 67 -50.64 -12.81 13.40
C THR A 67 -50.74 -12.14 12.03
N THR A 68 -49.71 -12.29 11.20
CA THR A 68 -49.72 -11.78 9.82
C THR A 68 -50.44 -12.74 8.88
N GLU A 69 -50.99 -12.24 7.78
CA GLU A 69 -51.28 -13.06 6.60
C GLU A 69 -49.97 -13.53 5.93
N PRO A 70 -50.00 -14.43 4.92
CA PRO A 70 -48.78 -14.82 4.20
C PRO A 70 -48.10 -13.59 3.57
N THR A 71 -46.94 -13.20 4.11
CA THR A 71 -46.25 -11.97 3.68
C THR A 71 -45.29 -12.23 2.53
N VAL A 72 -45.27 -11.29 1.57
CA VAL A 72 -44.30 -11.27 0.47
C VAL A 72 -43.01 -10.59 0.93
N PHE A 73 -41.86 -11.09 0.49
CA PHE A 73 -40.60 -10.38 0.64
C PHE A 73 -39.78 -10.49 -0.64
N ILE A 74 -38.84 -9.55 -0.82
CA ILE A 74 -37.90 -9.53 -1.94
C ILE A 74 -36.46 -9.46 -1.44
N VAL A 75 -35.55 -9.95 -2.26
CA VAL A 75 -34.11 -9.72 -2.12
C VAL A 75 -33.68 -8.88 -3.31
N ALA A 76 -33.35 -7.61 -3.07
CA ALA A 76 -32.90 -6.69 -4.09
C ALA A 76 -31.37 -6.64 -4.13
N ILE A 77 -30.81 -6.62 -5.35
CA ILE A 77 -29.39 -6.40 -5.63
C ILE A 77 -29.31 -5.08 -6.39
N ASP A 78 -28.63 -4.09 -5.82
CA ASP A 78 -28.53 -2.73 -6.36
C ASP A 78 -29.91 -2.13 -6.71
N GLY A 79 -30.90 -2.38 -5.83
CA GLY A 79 -32.29 -1.95 -6.00
C GLY A 79 -33.14 -2.78 -6.95
N THR A 80 -32.58 -3.80 -7.61
CA THR A 80 -33.32 -4.69 -8.53
C THR A 80 -33.62 -6.03 -7.87
N ALA A 81 -34.89 -6.42 -7.80
CA ALA A 81 -35.31 -7.72 -7.26
C ALA A 81 -35.46 -8.77 -8.37
N PRO A 82 -34.73 -9.91 -8.33
CA PRO A 82 -34.88 -10.98 -9.32
C PRO A 82 -36.24 -11.70 -9.27
N GLY A 83 -36.93 -11.62 -8.13
CA GLY A 83 -38.20 -12.26 -7.90
C GLY A 83 -38.78 -11.96 -6.51
N THR A 84 -39.99 -12.49 -6.27
CA THR A 84 -40.68 -12.38 -4.98
C THR A 84 -40.71 -13.74 -4.30
N HIS A 85 -40.66 -13.70 -2.97
CA HIS A 85 -40.79 -14.86 -2.10
C HIS A 85 -41.96 -14.66 -1.14
N ARG A 86 -42.42 -15.73 -0.52
CA ARG A 86 -43.53 -15.68 0.45
C ARG A 86 -43.17 -16.44 1.72
N THR A 87 -43.64 -15.92 2.84
CA THR A 87 -43.65 -16.61 4.13
C THR A 87 -45.04 -17.14 4.42
N ASN A 88 -45.11 -18.17 5.27
CA ASN A 88 -46.37 -18.54 5.89
C ASN A 88 -46.78 -17.47 6.92
N PRO A 89 -48.06 -17.40 7.32
CA PRO A 89 -48.54 -16.56 8.42
C PRO A 89 -47.62 -16.64 9.64
N LEU A 90 -47.17 -15.49 10.14
CA LEU A 90 -46.31 -15.39 11.30
C LEU A 90 -47.13 -14.94 12.50
N ALA A 91 -47.34 -15.84 13.47
CA ALA A 91 -47.93 -15.47 14.76
C ALA A 91 -47.08 -14.44 15.50
N ALA A 92 -47.67 -13.75 16.48
CA ALA A 92 -46.94 -12.84 17.37
C ALA A 92 -45.72 -13.53 17.99
N GLY A 93 -44.54 -12.92 17.88
CA GLY A 93 -43.25 -13.47 18.31
C GLY A 93 -42.68 -14.57 17.40
N GLY A 94 -43.36 -14.91 16.31
CA GLY A 94 -42.94 -15.92 15.34
C GLY A 94 -41.66 -15.50 14.59
N VAL A 95 -40.83 -16.48 14.25
CA VAL A 95 -39.56 -16.26 13.52
C VAL A 95 -39.44 -17.27 12.39
N VAL A 96 -39.11 -16.77 11.20
CA VAL A 96 -38.74 -17.57 10.03
C VAL A 96 -37.28 -17.30 9.69
N ARG A 97 -36.52 -18.37 9.41
CA ARG A 97 -35.14 -18.31 8.94
C ARG A 97 -35.12 -18.59 7.45
N MET A 98 -34.48 -17.72 6.68
CA MET A 98 -34.33 -17.87 5.24
C MET A 98 -32.85 -17.91 4.88
N SER A 99 -32.53 -18.70 3.85
CA SER A 99 -31.21 -18.76 3.24
C SER A 99 -31.38 -18.77 1.74
N ILE A 100 -30.75 -17.81 1.06
CA ILE A 100 -30.86 -17.63 -0.40
C ILE A 100 -29.46 -17.53 -0.98
N THR A 101 -29.15 -18.40 -1.93
CA THR A 101 -27.88 -18.39 -2.68
C THR A 101 -28.09 -17.65 -3.99
N MET A 102 -27.37 -16.55 -4.15
CA MET A 102 -27.31 -15.77 -5.37
C MET A 102 -26.19 -16.29 -6.28
N PRO A 103 -26.36 -16.20 -7.61
CA PRO A 103 -25.26 -16.47 -8.54
C PRO A 103 -24.11 -15.47 -8.34
N PRO A 104 -22.94 -15.71 -8.95
CA PRO A 104 -21.83 -14.77 -8.92
C PRO A 104 -22.27 -13.37 -9.33
N LEU A 105 -21.86 -12.39 -8.52
CA LEU A 105 -22.20 -10.98 -8.72
C LEU A 105 -21.12 -10.33 -9.56
N ALA A 106 -21.48 -9.34 -10.39
CA ALA A 106 -20.47 -8.58 -11.11
C ALA A 106 -19.55 -7.83 -10.13
N ALA A 107 -18.26 -7.71 -10.48
CA ALA A 107 -17.28 -6.99 -9.67
C ALA A 107 -17.70 -5.55 -9.34
N GLY A 108 -17.15 -5.01 -8.25
CA GLY A 108 -17.46 -3.71 -7.69
C GLY A 108 -18.32 -3.76 -6.43
N THR A 109 -18.76 -2.59 -5.98
CA THR A 109 -19.61 -2.45 -4.79
C THR A 109 -21.04 -2.86 -5.11
N ARG A 110 -21.57 -3.85 -4.36
CA ARG A 110 -22.93 -4.37 -4.51
C ARG A 110 -23.70 -4.21 -3.21
N ARG A 111 -24.91 -3.65 -3.28
CA ARG A 111 -25.81 -3.53 -2.13
C ARG A 111 -26.91 -4.58 -2.22
N ILE A 112 -26.99 -5.44 -1.21
CA ILE A 112 -28.03 -6.45 -1.09
C ILE A 112 -29.00 -6.02 -0.01
N GLU A 113 -30.29 -6.10 -0.30
CA GLU A 113 -31.35 -5.68 0.63
C GLU A 113 -32.44 -6.73 0.69
N VAL A 114 -32.88 -7.03 1.91
CA VAL A 114 -34.10 -7.79 2.18
C VAL A 114 -35.17 -6.78 2.53
N ILE A 115 -36.29 -6.81 1.80
CA ILE A 115 -37.44 -5.94 2.03
C ILE A 115 -38.66 -6.82 2.22
N ILE A 116 -39.26 -6.75 3.41
CA ILE A 116 -40.52 -7.40 3.76
C ILE A 116 -41.66 -6.45 3.37
N ASP A 117 -42.75 -7.03 2.89
CA ASP A 117 -43.94 -6.31 2.42
C ASP A 117 -43.64 -5.07 1.55
N PRO A 118 -42.93 -5.24 0.42
CA PRO A 118 -42.47 -4.10 -0.39
C PRO A 118 -43.61 -3.25 -1.01
N ASP A 119 -44.85 -3.77 -0.99
CA ASP A 119 -46.04 -3.09 -1.50
C ASP A 119 -46.83 -2.37 -0.39
N ASP A 120 -46.37 -2.41 0.87
CA ASP A 120 -47.00 -1.76 2.03
C ASP A 120 -48.50 -2.14 2.17
N ARG A 121 -48.78 -3.46 2.14
CA ARG A 121 -50.15 -4.01 2.14
C ARG A 121 -50.61 -4.44 3.52
N ILE A 122 -49.69 -4.77 4.41
CA ILE A 122 -49.95 -5.15 5.79
C ILE A 122 -49.71 -3.89 6.61
N GLU A 123 -50.73 -3.42 7.32
CA GLU A 123 -50.57 -2.30 8.24
C GLU A 123 -49.82 -2.78 9.49
N GLU A 124 -48.63 -2.23 9.70
CA GLU A 124 -47.72 -2.62 10.77
C GLU A 124 -47.57 -1.52 11.82
N ARG A 125 -47.05 -1.91 12.98
CA ARG A 125 -46.76 -0.94 14.05
C ARG A 125 -45.58 -0.02 13.70
N ASP A 126 -44.58 -0.54 12.99
CA ASP A 126 -43.38 0.18 12.61
C ASP A 126 -42.91 -0.24 11.21
N GLU A 127 -43.32 0.52 10.19
CA GLU A 127 -42.94 0.24 8.79
C GLU A 127 -41.45 0.44 8.49
N GLN A 128 -40.67 0.99 9.43
CA GLN A 128 -39.26 1.32 9.18
C GLN A 128 -38.30 0.16 9.45
N ASN A 129 -38.76 -0.93 10.08
CA ASN A 129 -37.92 -2.08 10.43
C ASN A 129 -38.07 -3.29 9.47
N ASN A 130 -38.88 -3.10 8.42
CA ASN A 130 -39.17 -4.07 7.36
C ASN A 130 -38.00 -4.32 6.38
N GLN A 131 -36.89 -3.58 6.53
CA GLN A 131 -35.77 -3.63 5.61
C GLN A 131 -34.42 -3.74 6.33
N ALA A 132 -33.53 -4.57 5.79
CA ALA A 132 -32.12 -4.58 6.16
C ALA A 132 -31.26 -4.80 4.92
N GLY A 133 -30.05 -4.24 4.92
CA GLY A 133 -29.13 -4.40 3.81
C GLY A 133 -27.68 -4.57 4.23
N VAL A 134 -26.88 -5.11 3.32
CA VAL A 134 -25.45 -5.32 3.46
C VAL A 134 -24.76 -4.90 2.16
N THR A 135 -23.60 -4.26 2.29
CA THR A 135 -22.77 -3.87 1.15
C THR A 135 -21.61 -4.84 1.03
N LEU A 136 -21.39 -5.37 -0.17
CA LEU A 136 -20.28 -6.25 -0.50
C LEU A 136 -19.33 -5.54 -1.47
N SER A 137 -18.05 -5.79 -1.30
CA SER A 137 -17.03 -5.38 -2.28
C SER A 137 -16.62 -6.62 -3.07
N VAL A 138 -17.22 -6.80 -4.24
CA VAL A 138 -16.99 -7.97 -5.10
C VAL A 138 -15.72 -7.75 -5.91
N ALA A 139 -14.71 -8.62 -5.73
CA ALA A 139 -13.45 -8.54 -6.44
C ALA A 139 -13.54 -9.24 -7.81
N GLY A 140 -12.78 -8.77 -8.81
CA GLY A 140 -12.59 -9.54 -10.05
C GLY A 140 -11.63 -10.72 -9.84
N GLN A 141 -11.96 -11.91 -10.34
CA GLN A 141 -11.02 -13.03 -10.33
C GLN A 141 -9.96 -12.87 -11.42
N LEU A 142 -8.69 -12.88 -11.02
CA LEU A 142 -7.55 -12.88 -11.93
C LEU A 142 -7.07 -14.31 -12.21
N SER A 143 -6.50 -14.51 -13.38
CA SER A 143 -5.83 -15.75 -13.79
C SER A 143 -4.41 -15.43 -14.23
N LEU A 144 -3.47 -16.31 -13.89
CA LEU A 144 -2.06 -16.13 -14.25
C LEU A 144 -1.89 -15.99 -15.78
N GLY A 145 -1.13 -14.97 -16.18
CA GLY A 145 -0.82 -14.65 -17.57
C GLY A 145 -1.98 -14.10 -18.39
N GLN A 146 -3.18 -13.90 -17.80
CA GLN A 146 -4.31 -13.31 -18.50
C GLN A 146 -4.40 -11.80 -18.20
N PRO A 147 -4.26 -10.93 -19.22
CA PRO A 147 -4.36 -9.49 -19.02
C PRO A 147 -5.82 -9.07 -18.77
N VAL A 148 -6.02 -8.14 -17.84
CA VAL A 148 -7.29 -7.44 -17.60
C VAL A 148 -7.12 -5.99 -17.99
N THR A 149 -7.99 -5.49 -18.88
CA THR A 149 -7.93 -4.12 -19.39
C THR A 149 -8.93 -3.21 -18.70
N PHE A 150 -8.49 -2.01 -18.34
CA PHE A 150 -9.35 -0.93 -17.86
C PHE A 150 -9.68 0.02 -19.01
N SER A 151 -10.85 0.65 -18.96
CA SER A 151 -11.18 1.77 -19.86
C SER A 151 -10.81 3.11 -19.22
N SER A 152 -11.16 3.27 -17.94
CA SER A 152 -10.90 4.45 -17.13
C SER A 152 -11.32 4.21 -15.68
N ALA A 153 -10.77 4.97 -14.74
CA ALA A 153 -11.30 5.10 -13.38
C ALA A 153 -11.29 6.56 -12.92
N THR A 154 -12.09 6.88 -11.91
CA THR A 154 -12.21 8.22 -11.34
C THR A 154 -11.39 8.38 -10.07
N THR A 155 -11.10 9.61 -9.64
CA THR A 155 -10.32 9.88 -8.42
C THR A 155 -10.86 9.11 -7.21
N ASP A 156 -9.94 8.53 -6.44
CA ASP A 156 -10.16 7.71 -5.23
C ASP A 156 -10.95 6.41 -5.48
N GLU A 157 -11.18 6.03 -6.74
CA GLU A 157 -11.81 4.75 -7.06
C GLU A 157 -10.83 3.60 -6.80
N VAL A 158 -11.28 2.60 -6.04
CA VAL A 158 -10.53 1.38 -5.75
C VAL A 158 -11.18 0.20 -6.45
N ILE A 159 -10.44 -0.43 -7.35
CA ILE A 159 -10.85 -1.63 -8.07
C ILE A 159 -10.14 -2.83 -7.44
N LEU A 160 -10.93 -3.80 -6.99
CA LEU A 160 -10.44 -4.94 -6.24
C LEU A 160 -10.39 -6.19 -7.11
N PHE A 161 -9.33 -6.96 -6.90
CA PHE A 161 -9.08 -8.22 -7.57
C PHE A 161 -8.57 -9.27 -6.60
N ARG A 162 -8.72 -10.53 -7.00
CA ARG A 162 -8.20 -11.68 -6.26
C ARG A 162 -7.53 -12.65 -7.22
N VAL A 163 -6.39 -13.19 -6.81
CA VAL A 163 -5.72 -14.30 -7.51
C VAL A 163 -5.41 -15.38 -6.50
N ASP A 164 -5.72 -16.62 -6.86
CA ASP A 164 -5.41 -17.79 -6.04
C ASP A 164 -4.21 -18.51 -6.68
N ILE A 165 -3.21 -18.81 -5.86
CA ILE A 165 -1.98 -19.51 -6.24
C ILE A 165 -2.01 -20.90 -5.61
N ASP A 166 -1.82 -21.94 -6.43
CA ASP A 166 -1.98 -23.33 -6.00
C ASP A 166 -0.78 -23.89 -5.23
N GLU A 167 0.43 -23.39 -5.49
CA GLU A 167 1.67 -23.94 -4.92
C GLU A 167 2.70 -22.87 -4.55
N ASP A 168 3.49 -23.16 -3.51
CA ASP A 168 4.65 -22.34 -3.15
C ASP A 168 5.72 -22.45 -4.24
N ALA A 169 6.38 -21.34 -4.57
CA ALA A 169 7.47 -21.33 -5.53
C ALA A 169 8.58 -20.35 -5.12
N GLN A 170 9.84 -20.76 -5.34
CA GLN A 170 11.00 -19.86 -5.23
C GLN A 170 11.11 -18.97 -6.49
N ALA A 171 10.04 -18.23 -6.74
CA ALA A 171 9.87 -17.29 -7.84
C ALA A 171 9.15 -16.04 -7.30
N ALA A 172 9.10 -14.99 -8.13
CA ALA A 172 8.31 -13.81 -7.82
C ALA A 172 6.86 -13.95 -8.32
N LEU A 173 5.91 -13.48 -7.52
CA LEU A 173 4.58 -13.10 -8.00
C LEU A 173 4.73 -11.67 -8.51
N ASN A 174 4.58 -11.48 -9.82
CA ASN A 174 4.62 -10.17 -10.44
C ASN A 174 3.19 -9.73 -10.73
N VAL A 175 2.78 -8.63 -10.13
CA VAL A 175 1.54 -7.93 -10.45
C VAL A 175 1.95 -6.63 -11.11
N GLU A 176 1.63 -6.50 -12.39
CA GLU A 176 2.05 -5.38 -13.22
C GLU A 176 0.81 -4.66 -13.76
N LEU A 177 0.74 -3.36 -13.52
CA LEU A 177 -0.16 -2.46 -14.22
C LEU A 177 0.67 -1.71 -15.26
N SER A 178 0.28 -1.76 -16.53
CA SER A 178 1.03 -1.07 -17.59
C SER A 178 0.13 -0.32 -18.56
N GLY A 179 0.71 0.72 -19.15
CA GLY A 179 0.05 1.65 -20.06
C GLY A 179 -0.86 2.65 -19.35
N GLY A 180 -1.66 3.34 -20.15
CA GLY A 180 -2.60 4.35 -19.66
C GLY A 180 -1.96 5.73 -19.43
N SER A 181 -2.77 6.62 -18.89
CA SER A 181 -2.42 7.98 -18.50
C SER A 181 -3.10 8.25 -17.16
N GLY A 182 -2.52 9.09 -16.32
CA GLY A 182 -3.05 9.36 -14.98
C GLY A 182 -2.11 8.81 -13.91
N ASP A 183 -2.66 8.57 -12.73
CA ASP A 183 -1.93 8.18 -11.53
C ASP A 183 -2.72 7.06 -10.85
N ALA A 184 -2.27 5.83 -11.06
CA ALA A 184 -2.95 4.64 -10.59
C ALA A 184 -1.98 3.82 -9.75
N ASP A 185 -2.26 3.72 -8.45
CA ASP A 185 -1.44 2.96 -7.53
C ASP A 185 -1.86 1.48 -7.52
N LEU A 186 -0.90 0.61 -7.27
CA LEU A 186 -1.07 -0.82 -7.16
C LEU A 186 -0.69 -1.30 -5.75
N PHE A 187 -1.59 -2.07 -5.14
CA PHE A 187 -1.39 -2.65 -3.82
C PHE A 187 -1.63 -4.16 -3.88
N VAL A 188 -0.75 -4.96 -3.25
CA VAL A 188 -0.89 -6.42 -3.17
C VAL A 188 -0.67 -6.93 -1.74
N HIS A 189 -1.54 -7.84 -1.30
CA HIS A 189 -1.49 -8.47 0.03
C HIS A 189 -1.79 -9.96 -0.06
N PHE A 190 -1.16 -10.78 0.78
CA PHE A 190 -1.39 -12.22 0.86
C PHE A 190 -2.20 -12.58 2.11
N GLY A 191 -3.18 -13.48 1.99
CA GLY A 191 -3.98 -13.95 3.12
C GLY A 191 -5.33 -13.26 3.20
N GLU A 192 -5.71 -12.75 4.37
CA GLU A 192 -6.99 -12.04 4.56
C GLU A 192 -6.90 -10.61 3.99
N ARG A 193 -7.95 -10.17 3.30
CA ARG A 193 -7.99 -8.82 2.72
C ARG A 193 -7.93 -7.74 3.81
N PRO A 194 -6.95 -6.83 3.79
CA PRO A 194 -6.94 -5.70 4.69
C PRO A 194 -8.12 -4.75 4.44
N PRO A 195 -8.65 -4.07 5.48
CA PRO A 195 -9.78 -3.16 5.34
C PRO A 195 -9.42 -1.86 4.59
N HIS A 196 -8.14 -1.49 4.59
CA HIS A 196 -7.61 -0.29 3.91
C HIS A 196 -6.43 -0.67 3.01
N HIS A 197 -6.31 0.00 1.85
CA HIS A 197 -5.27 -0.31 0.87
C HIS A 197 -3.85 0.02 1.34
N TYR A 198 -3.70 0.93 2.30
CA TYR A 198 -2.40 1.25 2.92
C TYR A 198 -1.83 0.12 3.80
N ASP A 199 -2.66 -0.86 4.18
CA ASP A 199 -2.24 -1.99 5.02
C ASP A 199 -1.73 -3.19 4.19
N TYR A 200 -1.60 -3.02 2.87
CA TYR A 200 -1.14 -4.07 1.96
C TYR A 200 0.37 -4.30 2.09
N GLU A 201 0.84 -5.52 1.80
CA GLU A 201 2.25 -5.90 2.00
C GLU A 201 3.17 -5.23 0.98
N CYS A 202 2.69 -5.03 -0.25
CA CYS A 202 3.45 -4.48 -1.35
C CYS A 202 2.68 -3.32 -1.97
N LEU A 203 3.36 -2.18 -2.11
CA LEU A 203 2.77 -0.91 -2.54
C LEU A 203 3.65 -0.33 -3.66
N SER A 204 3.04 -0.05 -4.80
CA SER A 204 3.66 0.61 -5.94
C SER A 204 2.76 1.77 -6.33
N GLY A 205 3.15 2.99 -5.99
CA GLY A 205 2.37 4.21 -6.22
C GLY A 205 3.28 5.31 -6.76
N ASN A 206 3.83 5.05 -7.94
CA ASN A 206 4.46 6.10 -8.70
C ASN A 206 3.37 6.94 -9.36
N ALA A 207 3.79 8.04 -9.95
CA ALA A 207 2.85 9.06 -10.32
C ALA A 207 2.47 9.01 -11.81
N ALA A 208 2.60 7.80 -12.37
CA ALA A 208 2.07 7.31 -13.63
C ALA A 208 1.10 6.14 -13.32
N SER A 209 0.67 5.40 -14.33
CA SER A 209 -0.13 4.18 -14.14
C SER A 209 0.67 2.89 -14.41
N ASP A 210 1.96 3.03 -14.69
CA ASP A 210 2.88 1.91 -14.90
C ASP A 210 3.42 1.46 -13.54
N GLU A 211 2.78 0.49 -12.90
CA GLU A 211 3.13 0.00 -11.56
C GLU A 211 3.59 -1.45 -11.56
N LEU A 212 4.50 -1.79 -10.65
CA LEU A 212 4.98 -3.15 -10.49
C LEU A 212 5.10 -3.49 -9.01
N CYS A 213 4.32 -4.47 -8.59
CA CYS A 213 4.48 -5.12 -7.30
C CYS A 213 5.05 -6.53 -7.49
N GLN A 214 6.16 -6.83 -6.82
CA GLN A 214 6.76 -8.16 -6.80
C GLN A 214 6.80 -8.71 -5.38
N MET A 215 6.23 -9.89 -5.18
CA MET A 215 6.27 -10.61 -3.91
C MET A 215 7.13 -11.87 -4.03
N VAL A 216 8.10 -12.02 -3.14
CA VAL A 216 9.05 -13.14 -3.14
C VAL A 216 9.23 -13.69 -1.71
N PRO A 217 9.23 -15.02 -1.50
CA PRO A 217 8.84 -16.06 -2.46
C PRO A 217 7.31 -16.07 -2.68
N VAL A 218 6.88 -16.69 -3.77
CA VAL A 218 5.45 -17.00 -4.01
C VAL A 218 4.99 -18.05 -2.99
N ARG A 219 3.84 -17.79 -2.37
CA ARG A 219 3.17 -18.66 -1.40
C ARG A 219 1.87 -19.19 -2.00
N ALA A 220 1.54 -20.44 -1.75
CA ALA A 220 0.23 -21.00 -2.04
C ALA A 220 -0.83 -20.29 -1.19
N GLY A 221 -1.92 -19.87 -1.82
CA GLY A 221 -3.02 -19.18 -1.17
C GLY A 221 -3.55 -17.98 -1.96
N THR A 222 -4.30 -17.15 -1.27
CA THR A 222 -5.04 -16.04 -1.87
C THR A 222 -4.24 -14.74 -1.77
N TYR A 223 -4.13 -14.05 -2.89
CA TYR A 223 -3.60 -12.70 -2.97
C TYR A 223 -4.71 -11.72 -3.36
N HIS A 224 -4.78 -10.63 -2.62
CA HIS A 224 -5.66 -9.51 -2.88
C HIS A 224 -4.88 -8.42 -3.60
N VAL A 225 -5.39 -7.97 -4.74
CA VAL A 225 -4.82 -6.89 -5.54
C VAL A 225 -5.81 -5.73 -5.54
N ALA A 226 -5.34 -4.52 -5.25
CA ALA A 226 -6.14 -3.31 -5.35
C ALA A 226 -5.46 -2.33 -6.30
N VAL A 227 -6.22 -1.81 -7.24
CA VAL A 227 -5.81 -0.70 -8.12
C VAL A 227 -6.55 0.54 -7.65
N HIS A 228 -5.83 1.57 -7.24
CA HIS A 228 -6.37 2.80 -6.70
C HIS A 228 -6.09 3.96 -7.65
N ALA A 229 -7.12 4.67 -8.06
CA ALA A 229 -6.99 5.83 -8.91
C ALA A 229 -6.69 7.09 -8.07
N PHE A 230 -5.42 7.32 -7.70
CA PHE A 230 -5.02 8.55 -7.01
C PHE A 230 -5.43 9.80 -7.80
N THR A 231 -5.31 9.74 -9.12
CA THR A 231 -6.02 10.63 -10.04
C THR A 231 -6.73 9.81 -11.12
N PRO A 232 -7.67 10.40 -11.90
CA PRO A 232 -8.36 9.65 -12.93
C PRO A 232 -7.36 9.05 -13.92
N PHE A 233 -7.45 7.74 -14.14
CA PHE A 233 -6.58 7.05 -15.10
C PHE A 233 -7.36 6.51 -16.30
N GLY A 234 -6.66 6.35 -17.42
CA GLY A 234 -7.18 5.92 -18.72
C GLY A 234 -6.93 4.44 -19.02
N PRO A 235 -7.00 4.02 -20.30
CA PRO A 235 -6.88 2.61 -20.64
C PRO A 235 -5.53 2.01 -20.24
N SER A 236 -5.54 1.12 -19.25
CA SER A 236 -4.36 0.41 -18.73
C SER A 236 -4.62 -1.10 -18.70
N THR A 237 -3.56 -1.90 -18.48
CA THR A 237 -3.64 -3.36 -18.45
C THR A 237 -2.99 -3.90 -17.19
N LEU A 238 -3.75 -4.65 -16.38
CA LEU A 238 -3.25 -5.40 -15.24
C LEU A 238 -2.92 -6.83 -15.68
N THR A 239 -1.73 -7.31 -15.34
CA THR A 239 -1.30 -8.69 -15.59
C THR A 239 -0.69 -9.26 -14.32
N VAL A 240 -1.00 -10.52 -14.01
CA VAL A 240 -0.37 -11.27 -12.92
C VAL A 240 0.39 -12.44 -13.50
N THR A 241 1.67 -12.58 -13.15
CA THR A 241 2.50 -13.72 -13.56
C THR A 241 3.27 -14.28 -12.40
N VAL A 242 3.60 -15.57 -12.48
CA VAL A 242 4.56 -16.21 -11.58
C VAL A 242 5.80 -16.54 -12.41
N GLY A 243 6.95 -16.03 -11.98
CA GLY A 243 8.21 -16.23 -12.69
C GLY A 243 9.17 -15.05 -12.55
N GLY A 244 10.33 -15.16 -13.20
CA GLY A 244 11.42 -14.21 -13.03
C GLY A 244 12.31 -14.57 -11.83
N LYS A 245 13.56 -14.11 -11.88
CA LYS A 245 14.46 -14.17 -10.72
C LYS A 245 13.88 -13.28 -9.61
N PRO A 246 14.10 -13.60 -8.32
CA PRO A 246 13.88 -12.65 -7.23
C PRO A 246 14.38 -11.27 -7.63
N VAL A 247 13.69 -10.19 -7.24
CA VAL A 247 14.43 -8.94 -7.05
C VAL A 247 15.43 -9.26 -5.97
N GLU A 248 16.69 -9.49 -6.35
CA GLU A 248 17.77 -9.55 -5.38
C GLU A 248 17.70 -8.20 -4.64
N THR A 249 17.58 -8.26 -3.31
CA THR A 249 17.57 -7.06 -2.49
C THR A 249 18.93 -6.40 -2.63
N PHE A 250 18.98 -5.07 -2.62
CA PHE A 250 20.26 -4.39 -2.76
C PHE A 250 21.24 -4.85 -1.69
N ASP A 251 22.38 -5.42 -2.10
CA ASP A 251 23.43 -5.92 -1.21
C ASP A 251 24.62 -4.95 -1.20
N ILE A 252 25.10 -4.61 0.00
CA ILE A 252 26.34 -3.87 0.18
C ILE A 252 27.37 -4.79 0.80
N GLU A 253 28.22 -5.36 -0.04
CA GLU A 253 29.32 -6.22 0.41
C GLU A 253 30.41 -5.37 1.07
N VAL A 254 30.39 -5.32 2.41
CA VAL A 254 31.41 -4.63 3.22
C VAL A 254 32.63 -5.54 3.41
N VAL A 255 33.76 -5.14 2.81
CA VAL A 255 35.05 -5.83 2.89
C VAL A 255 36.05 -5.00 3.69
N PHE A 256 36.38 -5.44 4.89
CA PHE A 256 37.40 -4.81 5.72
C PHE A 256 38.79 -5.20 5.23
N LEU A 257 39.59 -4.20 4.87
CA LEU A 257 41.02 -4.40 4.58
C LEU A 257 41.86 -4.27 5.85
N ASP A 258 41.41 -3.40 6.75
CA ASP A 258 41.91 -3.24 8.12
C ASP A 258 40.71 -3.21 9.07
N HIS A 259 40.86 -3.84 10.23
CA HIS A 259 39.77 -4.02 11.20
C HIS A 259 39.93 -3.09 12.40
N GLY A 260 38.78 -2.63 12.94
CA GLY A 260 38.72 -1.91 14.20
C GLY A 260 38.49 -2.87 15.36
N THR A 261 37.72 -2.41 16.36
CA THR A 261 37.12 -3.32 17.34
C THR A 261 35.91 -4.05 16.72
N PRO A 262 35.51 -5.23 17.23
CA PRO A 262 34.31 -5.91 16.73
C PRO A 262 33.05 -5.03 16.75
N SER A 263 32.94 -4.16 17.75
CA SER A 263 31.83 -3.21 17.88
C SER A 263 31.85 -2.14 16.78
N GLN A 264 33.04 -1.67 16.39
CA GLN A 264 33.19 -0.72 15.28
C GLN A 264 32.84 -1.38 13.94
N ASP A 265 33.31 -2.60 13.70
CA ASP A 265 32.97 -3.38 12.50
C ASP A 265 31.45 -3.61 12.42
N ASP A 266 30.79 -3.92 13.53
CA ASP A 266 29.33 -4.09 13.61
C ASP A 266 28.58 -2.78 13.30
N ILE A 267 29.06 -1.64 13.81
CA ILE A 267 28.48 -0.31 13.50
C ILE A 267 28.59 0.01 12.01
N ILE A 268 29.71 -0.36 11.38
CA ILE A 268 29.92 -0.13 9.95
C ILE A 268 28.97 -0.99 9.11
N ARG A 269 28.80 -2.26 9.48
CA ARG A 269 27.80 -3.16 8.85
C ARG A 269 26.37 -2.68 9.10
N GLU A 270 26.08 -2.11 10.26
CA GLU A 270 24.77 -1.52 10.55
C GLU A 270 24.47 -0.33 9.63
N ALA A 271 25.47 0.49 9.32
CA ALA A 271 25.31 1.57 8.36
C ALA A 271 24.98 1.04 6.95
N ALA A 272 25.61 -0.06 6.52
CA ALA A 272 25.30 -0.74 5.26
C ALA A 272 23.86 -1.25 5.26
N ARG A 273 23.44 -2.01 6.28
CA ARG A 273 22.05 -2.49 6.43
C ARG A 273 21.02 -1.37 6.40
N ARG A 274 21.35 -0.22 6.99
CA ARG A 274 20.47 0.94 6.94
C ARG A 274 20.26 1.43 5.51
N TRP A 275 21.30 1.46 4.68
CA TRP A 275 21.18 1.81 3.26
C TRP A 275 20.46 0.73 2.44
N GLU A 276 20.74 -0.54 2.67
CA GLU A 276 20.03 -1.67 2.04
C GLU A 276 18.52 -1.62 2.33
N SER A 277 18.12 -1.20 3.55
CA SER A 277 16.71 -1.01 3.89
C SER A 277 16.01 0.12 3.12
N VAL A 278 16.78 1.06 2.57
CA VAL A 278 16.28 2.20 1.79
C VAL A 278 16.30 1.87 0.30
N ILE A 279 17.30 1.12 -0.17
CA ILE A 279 17.46 0.74 -1.57
C ILE A 279 16.82 -0.64 -1.77
N ALA A 280 15.50 -0.68 -1.92
CA ALA A 280 14.73 -1.92 -1.91
C ALA A 280 14.98 -2.86 -3.10
N ARG A 281 15.65 -2.38 -4.16
CA ARG A 281 15.87 -3.12 -5.41
C ARG A 281 17.36 -3.22 -5.72
N GLY A 282 17.85 -4.44 -5.88
CA GLY A 282 19.18 -4.74 -6.39
C GLY A 282 19.44 -4.12 -7.76
N ALA A 283 20.68 -3.73 -7.96
CA ALA A 283 21.23 -3.34 -9.24
C ALA A 283 21.59 -4.59 -10.07
N VAL A 284 22.08 -4.37 -11.29
CA VAL A 284 22.58 -5.48 -12.12
C VAL A 284 23.97 -5.86 -11.64
N ASP A 285 24.16 -7.14 -11.34
CA ASP A 285 25.43 -7.74 -10.95
C ASP A 285 26.42 -7.64 -12.12
N ILE A 286 27.68 -7.36 -11.78
CA ILE A 286 28.74 -7.11 -12.77
C ILE A 286 29.81 -8.19 -12.65
N ASP A 287 30.07 -8.86 -13.76
CA ASP A 287 31.12 -9.87 -13.85
C ASP A 287 32.49 -9.21 -14.14
N LEU A 288 33.33 -9.06 -13.11
CA LEU A 288 34.68 -8.48 -13.21
C LEU A 288 35.75 -9.58 -13.32
N VAL A 289 35.55 -10.55 -14.20
CA VAL A 289 36.50 -11.65 -14.43
C VAL A 289 37.29 -11.52 -15.73
N GLY A 290 38.44 -12.20 -15.80
CA GLY A 290 39.24 -12.31 -17.02
C GLY A 290 39.73 -10.94 -17.51
N SER A 291 39.38 -10.57 -18.75
CA SER A 291 39.77 -9.27 -19.32
C SER A 291 39.08 -8.05 -18.69
N ALA A 292 38.02 -8.26 -17.90
CA ALA A 292 37.30 -7.20 -17.19
C ALA A 292 37.77 -7.05 -15.71
N SER A 293 38.67 -7.93 -15.26
CA SER A 293 39.24 -7.90 -13.91
C SER A 293 39.94 -6.58 -13.59
N ARG A 294 39.89 -6.20 -12.31
CA ARG A 294 40.47 -4.97 -11.79
C ARG A 294 41.79 -5.27 -11.08
N PRO A 295 42.94 -4.74 -11.56
CA PRO A 295 44.21 -4.96 -10.88
C PRO A 295 44.20 -4.38 -9.45
N ALA A 296 45.09 -4.90 -8.61
CA ALA A 296 45.33 -4.34 -7.29
C ALA A 296 45.83 -2.90 -7.39
N ASN A 297 45.48 -2.08 -6.41
CA ASN A 297 45.82 -0.65 -6.33
C ASN A 297 45.27 0.22 -7.48
N GLU A 298 44.23 -0.21 -8.19
CA GLU A 298 43.59 0.61 -9.23
C GLU A 298 42.80 1.77 -8.61
N CYS A 299 41.99 1.47 -7.60
CA CYS A 299 41.19 2.47 -6.88
C CYS A 299 42.04 3.28 -5.91
N PHE A 300 42.83 2.57 -5.10
CA PHE A 300 43.66 3.15 -4.07
C PHE A 300 44.75 2.18 -3.58
N PRO A 301 45.86 2.68 -2.99
CA PRO A 301 46.91 1.82 -2.45
C PRO A 301 46.39 0.88 -1.36
N GLY A 302 46.66 -0.42 -1.48
CA GLY A 302 46.21 -1.48 -0.55
C GLY A 302 44.98 -2.26 -1.03
N GLN A 303 44.24 -1.75 -2.03
CA GLN A 303 43.09 -2.45 -2.62
C GLN A 303 43.51 -3.78 -3.28
N PRO A 304 42.93 -4.93 -2.90
CA PRO A 304 43.15 -6.20 -3.58
C PRO A 304 42.64 -6.20 -5.03
N ALA A 305 43.23 -7.04 -5.88
CA ALA A 305 42.70 -7.25 -7.23
C ALA A 305 41.30 -7.90 -7.16
N VAL A 306 40.41 -7.49 -8.06
CA VAL A 306 39.05 -8.06 -8.19
C VAL A 306 38.99 -8.88 -9.46
N ASN A 307 38.74 -10.19 -9.31
CA ASN A 307 38.58 -11.14 -10.40
C ASN A 307 37.41 -12.09 -10.11
N GLU A 308 36.25 -11.49 -9.86
CA GLU A 308 35.03 -12.19 -9.47
C GLU A 308 33.80 -11.36 -9.87
N LYS A 309 32.63 -11.97 -9.70
CA LYS A 309 31.35 -11.31 -9.88
C LYS A 309 31.05 -10.46 -8.64
N ILE A 310 30.65 -9.20 -8.88
CA ILE A 310 30.19 -8.29 -7.83
C ILE A 310 28.68 -8.20 -7.92
N ASP A 311 28.02 -8.58 -6.84
CA ASP A 311 26.60 -8.29 -6.62
C ASP A 311 26.47 -6.85 -6.12
N ASP A 312 25.58 -6.08 -6.72
CA ASP A 312 25.24 -4.70 -6.40
C ASP A 312 26.37 -3.69 -6.14
N LEU A 313 26.96 -3.69 -4.94
CA LEU A 313 28.00 -2.78 -4.51
C LEU A 313 28.97 -3.47 -3.54
N ARG A 314 30.26 -3.44 -3.84
CA ARG A 314 31.32 -3.72 -2.87
C ARG A 314 31.93 -2.44 -2.31
N VAL A 315 32.05 -2.38 -0.99
CA VAL A 315 32.68 -1.28 -0.27
C VAL A 315 33.85 -1.79 0.53
N TRP A 316 35.04 -1.29 0.20
CA TRP A 316 36.22 -1.52 1.03
C TRP A 316 36.24 -0.56 2.20
N VAL A 317 36.54 -1.09 3.39
CA VAL A 317 36.69 -0.29 4.60
C VAL A 317 38.12 -0.38 5.08
N VAL A 318 38.72 0.79 5.29
CA VAL A 318 40.08 0.95 5.78
C VAL A 318 40.03 1.84 7.02
N ILE A 319 40.59 1.36 8.14
CA ILE A 319 40.81 2.15 9.34
C ILE A 319 42.31 2.37 9.43
N ASP A 320 42.77 3.57 9.11
CA ASP A 320 44.19 3.94 9.02
C ASP A 320 44.35 5.42 9.37
N SER A 321 45.58 5.87 9.60
CA SER A 321 45.89 7.27 9.91
C SER A 321 45.53 8.18 8.74
N ILE A 322 44.62 9.14 8.97
CA ILE A 322 44.33 10.20 7.99
C ILE A 322 45.13 11.45 8.31
N ASP A 323 44.85 12.11 9.43
CA ASP A 323 45.57 13.30 9.87
C ASP A 323 45.69 13.44 11.40
N GLY A 324 45.22 12.46 12.16
CA GLY A 324 45.33 12.39 13.61
C GLY A 324 44.15 13.05 14.32
N VAL A 325 44.23 13.15 15.65
CA VAL A 325 43.06 13.52 16.47
C VAL A 325 42.47 14.88 16.10
N GLY A 326 41.21 14.89 15.70
CA GLY A 326 40.41 16.11 15.53
C GLY A 326 40.54 16.80 14.17
N GLY A 327 41.19 16.16 13.20
CA GLY A 327 41.16 16.55 11.79
C GLY A 327 40.03 15.87 11.02
N GLY A 328 40.31 15.41 9.80
CA GLY A 328 39.35 14.72 8.95
C GLY A 328 39.01 13.33 9.48
N VAL A 329 37.84 13.19 10.09
CA VAL A 329 37.43 11.92 10.75
C VAL A 329 37.15 10.76 9.80
N ALA A 330 36.78 11.05 8.55
CA ALA A 330 36.50 10.05 7.53
C ALA A 330 36.54 10.64 6.11
N ARG A 331 36.71 9.78 5.11
CA ARG A 331 36.54 10.09 3.68
C ARG A 331 36.05 8.86 2.93
N ALA A 332 35.16 9.07 1.96
CA ALA A 332 34.68 8.01 1.10
C ALA A 332 34.31 8.48 -0.30
N GLY A 333 34.15 7.51 -1.21
CA GLY A 333 33.66 7.81 -2.55
C GLY A 333 33.56 6.60 -3.48
N PRO A 334 33.00 6.83 -4.68
CA PRO A 334 32.93 5.81 -5.71
C PRO A 334 34.29 5.66 -6.39
N CYS A 335 34.70 4.41 -6.64
CA CYS A 335 35.86 4.11 -7.49
C CYS A 335 35.43 3.76 -8.92
N ILE A 336 34.74 2.63 -9.09
CA ILE A 336 34.26 2.14 -10.40
C ILE A 336 32.75 2.27 -10.45
N THR A 337 32.24 2.82 -11.55
CA THR A 337 30.80 3.00 -11.78
C THR A 337 30.37 2.25 -13.03
N ARG A 338 29.09 1.89 -13.15
CA ARG A 338 28.56 1.17 -14.32
C ARG A 338 28.79 1.92 -15.65
N VAL A 339 28.81 3.25 -15.66
CA VAL A 339 29.17 4.05 -16.86
C VAL A 339 30.63 3.94 -17.28
N SER A 340 31.56 3.71 -16.35
CA SER A 340 32.98 3.55 -16.70
C SER A 340 33.28 2.27 -17.49
N LEU A 341 32.30 1.35 -17.59
CA LEU A 341 32.42 0.07 -18.28
C LEU A 341 31.72 0.01 -19.66
N PHE A 342 30.80 0.93 -19.97
CA PHE A 342 30.03 0.94 -21.22
C PHE A 342 30.00 2.35 -21.86
N PRO A 343 30.44 2.55 -23.13
CA PRO A 343 30.38 3.84 -23.79
C PRO A 343 28.94 4.24 -24.13
N ALA A 344 28.63 5.52 -23.91
CA ALA A 344 27.30 6.10 -23.92
C ALA A 344 26.51 5.94 -25.23
N SER A 345 25.34 5.29 -25.13
CA SER A 345 24.15 5.66 -25.90
C SER A 345 22.90 5.81 -25.01
N ASP A 346 22.83 5.11 -23.87
CA ASP A 346 21.73 5.23 -22.89
C ASP A 346 22.28 5.49 -21.48
N SER A 347 22.51 6.75 -21.15
CA SER A 347 23.13 7.23 -19.91
C SER A 347 22.21 7.16 -18.66
N ILE A 348 21.56 6.02 -18.43
CA ILE A 348 20.63 5.77 -17.31
C ILE A 348 21.23 4.96 -16.14
N PHE A 349 22.46 4.42 -16.24
CA PHE A 349 23.07 3.57 -15.19
C PHE A 349 24.46 4.05 -14.72
N GLN A 350 24.53 4.94 -13.71
CA GLN A 350 25.76 5.50 -13.09
C GLN A 350 25.93 5.03 -11.63
N GLU A 351 25.35 3.88 -11.27
CA GLU A 351 25.55 3.32 -9.93
C GLU A 351 27.00 2.88 -9.73
N THR A 352 27.48 3.03 -8.50
CA THR A 352 28.79 2.54 -8.07
C THR A 352 28.77 1.02 -8.01
N ILE A 353 29.85 0.40 -8.50
CA ILE A 353 30.10 -1.06 -8.38
C ILE A 353 31.11 -1.30 -7.26
N LEU A 354 32.16 -0.46 -7.22
CA LEU A 354 33.25 -0.55 -6.26
C LEU A 354 33.47 0.84 -5.65
N GLY A 355 33.58 0.92 -4.33
CA GLY A 355 33.96 2.15 -3.62
C GLY A 355 34.70 1.87 -2.33
N ASP A 356 35.12 2.94 -1.64
CA ASP A 356 35.85 2.83 -0.39
C ASP A 356 35.40 3.84 0.66
N ILE A 357 35.52 3.42 1.91
CA ILE A 357 35.40 4.23 3.12
C ILE A 357 36.71 4.14 3.89
N ARG A 358 37.23 5.31 4.27
CA ARG A 358 38.42 5.45 5.10
C ARG A 358 38.04 6.18 6.38
N LEU A 359 38.36 5.61 7.52
CA LEU A 359 38.14 6.21 8.83
C LEU A 359 39.48 6.48 9.50
N ASP A 360 39.62 7.63 10.17
CA ASP A 360 40.85 7.94 10.90
C ASP A 360 40.95 7.09 12.17
N GLU A 361 41.94 6.20 12.23
CA GLU A 361 42.19 5.35 13.40
C GLU A 361 42.29 6.14 14.72
N ALA A 362 42.77 7.38 14.67
CA ALA A 362 42.94 8.24 15.85
C ALA A 362 41.61 8.74 16.42
N ASP A 363 40.54 8.72 15.63
CA ASP A 363 39.24 9.28 15.96
C ASP A 363 38.12 8.25 16.09
N VAL A 364 38.25 7.06 15.47
CA VAL A 364 37.21 6.01 15.49
C VAL A 364 36.78 5.63 16.90
N GLY A 365 37.73 5.46 17.84
CA GLY A 365 37.40 5.13 19.24
C GLY A 365 36.64 6.25 19.96
N ARG A 366 36.93 7.52 19.66
CA ARG A 366 36.21 8.67 20.20
C ARG A 366 34.81 8.78 19.60
N MET A 367 34.68 8.52 18.31
CA MET A 367 33.39 8.52 17.62
C MET A 367 32.47 7.41 18.12
N GLU A 368 33.02 6.22 18.38
CA GLU A 368 32.28 5.13 19.00
C GLU A 368 31.81 5.52 20.40
N GLY A 369 32.72 6.03 21.25
CA GLY A 369 32.40 6.42 22.63
C GLY A 369 31.35 7.54 22.75
N ASN A 370 31.24 8.41 21.75
CA ASN A 370 30.27 9.50 21.71
C ASN A 370 29.02 9.18 20.87
N GLY A 371 28.92 7.99 20.28
CA GLY A 371 27.79 7.57 19.45
C GLY A 371 27.71 8.25 18.07
N THR A 372 28.79 8.90 17.61
CA THR A 372 28.83 9.59 16.31
C THR A 372 29.37 8.71 15.18
N LEU A 373 29.91 7.53 15.48
CA LEU A 373 30.48 6.64 14.47
C LEU A 373 29.44 6.19 13.44
N LEU A 374 28.27 5.72 13.87
CA LEU A 374 27.19 5.29 12.97
C LEU A 374 26.74 6.39 11.99
N PRO A 375 26.36 7.61 12.44
CA PRO A 375 25.95 8.66 11.51
C PRO A 375 27.08 9.12 10.58
N VAL A 376 28.34 9.08 11.01
CA VAL A 376 29.49 9.38 10.14
C VAL A 376 29.66 8.30 9.08
N VAL A 377 29.66 7.02 9.45
CA VAL A 377 29.79 5.93 8.46
C VAL A 377 28.60 5.90 7.50
N MET A 378 27.38 6.18 7.97
CA MET A 378 26.21 6.30 7.11
C MET A 378 26.36 7.45 6.10
N HIS A 379 26.94 8.58 6.51
CA HIS A 379 27.27 9.71 5.64
C HIS A 379 28.32 9.32 4.59
N GLU A 380 29.40 8.67 4.99
CA GLU A 380 30.45 8.23 4.07
C GLU A 380 29.94 7.19 3.06
N MET A 381 29.09 6.25 3.51
CA MET A 381 28.44 5.29 2.63
C MET A 381 27.55 5.99 1.58
N ALA A 382 26.93 7.12 1.93
CA ALA A 382 26.21 7.95 0.97
C ALA A 382 27.13 8.48 -0.13
N HIS A 383 28.35 8.89 0.21
CA HIS A 383 29.34 9.29 -0.79
C HIS A 383 29.71 8.15 -1.72
N VAL A 384 29.85 6.92 -1.22
CA VAL A 384 30.07 5.72 -2.06
C VAL A 384 28.92 5.49 -3.03
N LEU A 385 27.67 5.65 -2.57
CA LEU A 385 26.46 5.59 -3.40
C LEU A 385 26.31 6.78 -4.37
N GLY A 386 27.21 7.76 -4.26
CA GLY A 386 27.37 8.87 -5.20
C GLY A 386 26.80 10.21 -4.73
N PHE A 387 26.20 10.30 -3.54
CA PHE A 387 25.70 11.55 -2.97
C PHE A 387 26.86 12.54 -2.75
N GLY A 388 26.67 13.82 -3.06
CA GLY A 388 27.72 14.85 -2.89
C GLY A 388 28.97 14.63 -3.73
N THR A 389 28.94 13.66 -4.66
CA THR A 389 30.00 13.44 -5.66
C THR A 389 29.47 13.80 -7.04
N ARG A 390 30.37 13.87 -8.03
CA ARG A 390 30.01 14.18 -9.43
C ARG A 390 29.00 13.19 -10.04
N VAL A 391 28.70 12.06 -9.40
CA VAL A 391 27.73 11.06 -9.90
C VAL A 391 26.31 11.64 -9.87
N TRP A 392 25.81 12.08 -8.72
CA TRP A 392 24.44 12.60 -8.59
C TRP A 392 24.27 13.99 -9.21
N GLU A 393 25.32 14.82 -9.15
CA GLU A 393 25.35 16.14 -9.80
C GLU A 393 25.14 16.04 -11.31
N ARG A 394 25.83 15.09 -11.99
CA ARG A 394 25.69 14.87 -13.44
C ARG A 394 24.29 14.41 -13.85
N ARG A 395 23.55 13.79 -12.95
CA ARG A 395 22.15 13.37 -13.17
C ARG A 395 21.14 14.47 -12.88
N GLY A 396 21.57 15.57 -12.25
CA GLY A 396 20.66 16.59 -11.75
C GLY A 396 19.62 16.00 -10.79
N LEU A 397 19.98 15.00 -9.98
CA LEU A 397 19.06 14.41 -8.98
C LEU A 397 19.02 15.22 -7.68
N LEU A 398 19.97 16.13 -7.49
CA LEU A 398 20.03 17.08 -6.39
C LEU A 398 19.92 18.50 -6.96
N ARG A 399 19.09 19.34 -6.34
CA ARG A 399 18.88 20.74 -6.69
C ARG A 399 19.30 21.62 -5.53
N SER A 400 19.87 22.78 -5.87
CA SER A 400 20.30 23.80 -4.91
C SER A 400 21.09 23.25 -3.72
N PRO A 401 22.15 22.44 -3.94
CA PRO A 401 22.89 21.84 -2.85
C PRO A 401 23.51 22.91 -1.94
N SER A 402 23.37 22.72 -0.63
CA SER A 402 24.00 23.54 0.40
C SER A 402 25.49 23.21 0.50
N LEU A 403 26.24 23.72 -0.47
CA LEU A 403 27.70 23.59 -0.54
C LEU A 403 28.38 24.61 0.39
N PRO A 404 29.67 24.43 0.74
CA PRO A 404 30.41 25.43 1.52
C PRO A 404 30.41 26.85 0.92
N ALA A 405 30.26 26.95 -0.40
CA ALA A 405 30.14 28.22 -1.13
C ALA A 405 28.70 28.78 -1.17
N ASN A 406 27.69 28.02 -0.75
CA ASN A 406 26.28 28.38 -0.77
C ASN A 406 25.54 27.79 0.44
N VAL A 407 26.01 28.17 1.63
CA VAL A 407 25.49 27.66 2.90
C VAL A 407 24.06 28.12 3.10
N GLY A 408 23.15 27.20 3.41
CA GLY A 408 21.73 27.50 3.62
C GLY A 408 20.89 27.48 2.34
N ALA A 409 21.42 26.94 1.24
CA ALA A 409 20.64 26.68 0.03
C ALA A 409 19.56 25.61 0.26
N ASP A 410 18.41 25.82 -0.36
CA ASP A 410 17.22 24.96 -0.25
C ASP A 410 17.40 23.63 -0.99
N THR A 411 18.18 22.74 -0.36
CA THR A 411 18.63 21.48 -0.95
C THR A 411 17.49 20.48 -1.03
N HIS A 412 17.13 20.05 -2.24
CA HIS A 412 16.07 19.08 -2.44
C HIS A 412 16.40 18.09 -3.56
N PHE A 413 15.74 16.94 -3.52
CA PHE A 413 15.84 15.94 -4.57
C PHE A 413 14.97 16.33 -5.77
N ALA A 414 15.47 16.11 -6.99
CA ALA A 414 14.75 16.42 -8.23
C ALA A 414 13.88 15.26 -8.75
N GLY A 415 13.99 14.08 -8.13
CA GLY A 415 13.26 12.89 -8.55
C GLY A 415 11.88 12.84 -7.89
N ARG A 416 10.81 12.68 -8.69
CA ARG A 416 9.41 12.68 -8.22
C ARG A 416 9.16 11.70 -7.06
N LEU A 417 9.74 10.50 -7.11
CA LEU A 417 9.67 9.50 -6.03
C LEU A 417 10.46 9.91 -4.78
N ALA A 418 11.62 10.54 -4.95
CA ALA A 418 12.45 10.98 -3.84
C ALA A 418 11.83 12.19 -3.10
N THR A 419 11.18 13.10 -3.83
CA THR A 419 10.40 14.20 -3.25
C THR A 419 9.20 13.66 -2.47
N ALA A 420 8.41 12.75 -3.06
CA ALA A 420 7.27 12.13 -2.38
C ALA A 420 7.68 11.37 -1.10
N ALA A 421 8.78 10.61 -1.15
CA ALA A 421 9.31 9.91 0.02
C ALA A 421 9.82 10.88 1.11
N PHE A 422 10.44 12.00 0.72
CA PHE A 422 10.86 13.05 1.64
C PHE A 422 9.66 13.71 2.33
N ASP A 423 8.62 14.05 1.58
CA ASP A 423 7.38 14.63 2.12
C ASP A 423 6.69 13.66 3.09
N ALA A 424 6.61 12.38 2.72
CA ALA A 424 6.07 11.32 3.57
C ALA A 424 6.86 11.12 4.87
N ALA A 425 8.17 11.40 4.86
CA ALA A 425 9.02 11.37 6.05
C ALA A 425 8.87 12.61 6.95
N GLY A 426 7.93 13.51 6.64
CA GLY A 426 7.69 14.75 7.41
C GLY A 426 8.49 15.96 6.91
N GLY A 427 9.02 15.89 5.69
CA GLY A 427 9.60 17.01 4.97
C GLY A 427 8.60 18.17 4.78
N THR A 428 9.09 19.41 4.84
CA THR A 428 8.28 20.61 4.57
C THR A 428 8.64 21.23 3.23
N SER A 429 7.66 21.90 2.60
CA SER A 429 7.77 22.56 1.29
C SER A 429 8.98 23.47 1.15
N TYR A 430 9.60 23.40 -0.03
CA TYR A 430 10.77 24.14 -0.47
C TYR A 430 10.32 25.41 -1.24
N GLU A 431 11.08 26.51 -1.23
CA GLU A 431 10.71 27.72 -2.02
C GLU A 431 10.90 27.51 -3.55
N GLY A 432 11.42 26.35 -3.97
CA GLY A 432 11.61 25.97 -5.37
C GLY A 432 11.26 24.52 -5.73
N GLY A 433 10.54 23.82 -4.85
CA GLY A 433 10.05 22.45 -5.03
C GLY A 433 8.61 22.34 -4.59
#